data_AF-A0A7V2IR34-F1
#
_entry.id   AF-A0A7V2IR34-F1
#
_cell.length_a   1.000
_cell.length_b   1.000
_cell.length_c   1.000
_cell.angle_alpha   90.00
_cell.angle_beta   90.00
_cell.angle_gamma   90.00
#
_symmetry.space_group_name_H-M   'P 1'
#
loop_
_entity.id
_entity.type
_entity.pdbx_description
1 polymer ?
#
loop_
_entity_poly.entity_id
_entity_poly.type
_entity_poly.pdbx_seq_one_letter_code
_entity_poly.pdbx_strand_id
1 'polypeptide(L)'
;LGAANPWDVACTADGKTLCVALAGTHQVAVIDRAGLHERLEQAAQGRRVTDVTASAEDVPNDLAFLVGLRKRMDLTGNGPRGLAVIGRTVYAAEYFSDTLGVADLDSKVYRNARSIALGPKHEPTAERQGEMFFHDARLCFQMWQSCSSCHPADGRADGLNWDLLNDGLGNPKNTKSMLLAHQTPPAMVSGVRPDAEAAVRSGIKHIQFAVRPEEDAQAIDAYLQALRPVPSPHLVDGKLSPAAQRGEKVFETAGCAHCHPAPLYTNLKKYDVGLGTGREAGMEFDTPTLVEVWRTAPYLHDGRAVTIEEVLTTFNKDDKHGKTSELTNEEVADLTAYILSL
;
A
#
# COMPACT_ATOMS: atom_id res chain seq x y z
N LEU A 1 17.92 -9.40 5.36
CA LEU A 1 17.13 -9.39 6.61
C LEU A 1 15.65 -9.14 6.31
N GLY A 2 15.34 -8.16 5.47
CA GLY A 2 13.97 -7.91 4.98
C GLY A 2 13.39 -9.01 4.09
N ALA A 3 12.06 -9.03 4.04
CA ALA A 3 11.26 -9.85 3.13
C ALA A 3 9.94 -9.11 2.88
N ALA A 4 9.81 -8.53 1.69
CA ALA A 4 8.64 -7.74 1.34
C ALA A 4 7.37 -8.58 1.15
N ASN A 5 6.23 -7.97 1.47
CA ASN A 5 4.88 -8.45 1.17
C ASN A 5 4.64 -9.90 1.66
N PRO A 6 4.69 -10.17 2.98
CA PRO A 6 4.14 -11.40 3.51
C PRO A 6 2.64 -11.45 3.17
N TRP A 7 2.17 -12.59 2.65
CA TRP A 7 0.80 -12.67 2.09
C TRP A 7 -0.09 -13.70 2.76
N ASP A 8 0.46 -14.87 3.06
CA ASP A 8 -0.28 -15.95 3.70
C ASP A 8 0.60 -16.70 4.70
N VAL A 9 -0.03 -17.36 5.66
CA VAL A 9 0.64 -18.10 6.72
C VAL A 9 -0.03 -19.44 6.96
N ALA A 10 0.77 -20.49 7.03
CA ALA A 10 0.33 -21.83 7.37
C ALA A 10 1.23 -22.44 8.45
N CYS A 11 0.71 -23.40 9.21
CA CYS A 11 1.47 -24.11 10.22
C CYS A 11 1.47 -25.61 9.92
N THR A 12 2.57 -26.30 10.22
CA THR A 12 2.60 -27.76 10.19
C THR A 12 1.60 -28.34 11.18
N ALA A 13 1.08 -29.54 10.90
CA ALA A 13 0.08 -30.19 11.76
C ALA A 13 0.57 -30.43 13.21
N ASP A 14 1.88 -30.58 13.41
CA ASP A 14 2.50 -30.72 14.74
C ASP A 14 2.72 -29.37 15.45
N GLY A 15 2.40 -28.25 14.80
CA GLY A 15 2.53 -26.90 15.34
C GLY A 15 3.98 -26.42 15.49
N LYS A 16 4.99 -27.12 14.98
CA LYS A 16 6.40 -26.74 15.21
C LYS A 16 6.91 -25.70 14.21
N THR A 17 6.34 -25.66 13.02
CA THR A 17 6.86 -24.83 11.93
C THR A 17 5.79 -23.90 11.39
N LEU A 18 6.14 -22.62 11.29
CA LEU A 18 5.34 -21.60 10.62
C LEU A 18 5.91 -21.39 9.21
N CYS A 19 5.05 -21.47 8.19
CA CYS A 19 5.38 -21.16 6.81
C CYS A 19 4.70 -19.85 6.43
N VAL A 20 5.46 -18.87 5.92
CA VAL A 20 4.92 -17.58 5.46
C VAL A 20 5.25 -17.40 3.99
N ALA A 21 4.24 -17.14 3.16
CA ALA A 21 4.42 -16.80 1.76
C ALA A 21 4.96 -15.37 1.67
N LEU A 22 6.12 -15.22 1.05
CA LEU A 22 6.75 -13.93 0.79
C LEU A 22 6.51 -13.60 -0.68
N ALA A 23 5.37 -12.94 -0.96
CA ALA A 23 4.93 -12.67 -2.32
C ALA A 23 5.96 -11.83 -3.08
N GLY A 24 6.52 -10.82 -2.41
CA GLY A 24 7.45 -9.86 -3.02
C GLY A 24 8.83 -10.42 -3.34
N THR A 25 9.26 -11.50 -2.66
CA THR A 25 10.57 -12.13 -2.91
C THR A 25 10.46 -13.50 -3.57
N HIS A 26 9.23 -13.97 -3.83
CA HIS A 26 8.90 -15.26 -4.44
C HIS A 26 9.49 -16.44 -3.64
N GLN A 27 9.28 -16.40 -2.34
CA GLN A 27 9.85 -17.34 -1.38
C GLN A 27 8.79 -17.82 -0.39
N VAL A 28 9.09 -18.92 0.30
CA VAL A 28 8.43 -19.29 1.56
C VAL A 28 9.45 -19.11 2.70
N ALA A 29 9.09 -18.33 3.70
CA ALA A 29 9.83 -18.32 4.97
C ALA A 29 9.35 -19.50 5.81
N VAL A 30 10.29 -20.32 6.29
CA VAL A 30 10.03 -21.43 7.19
C VAL A 30 10.67 -21.10 8.53
N ILE A 31 9.84 -20.96 9.55
CA ILE A 31 10.19 -20.41 10.86
C ILE A 31 9.96 -21.48 11.92
N ASP A 32 10.94 -21.69 12.79
CA ASP A 32 10.78 -22.44 14.03
C ASP A 32 9.82 -21.68 14.96
N ARG A 33 8.58 -22.17 15.05
CA ARG A 33 7.52 -21.51 15.83
C ARG A 33 7.80 -21.60 17.32
N ALA A 34 8.32 -22.73 17.78
CA ALA A 34 8.60 -22.93 19.20
C ALA A 34 9.71 -21.99 19.67
N GLY A 35 10.82 -21.92 18.93
CA GLY A 35 11.90 -20.99 19.22
C GLY A 35 11.49 -19.52 19.07
N LEU A 36 10.60 -19.20 18.13
CA LEU A 36 10.02 -17.85 18.00
C LEU A 36 9.20 -17.47 19.23
N HIS A 37 8.28 -18.33 19.67
CA HIS A 37 7.45 -18.05 20.84
C HIS A 37 8.27 -17.93 22.12
N GLU A 38 9.26 -18.80 22.31
CA GLU A 38 10.19 -18.71 23.44
C GLU A 38 10.92 -17.36 23.45
N ARG A 39 11.44 -16.93 22.29
CA ARG A 39 12.12 -15.63 22.15
C ARG A 39 11.18 -14.45 22.44
N LEU A 40 9.95 -14.50 21.94
CA LEU A 40 8.93 -13.47 22.19
C LEU A 40 8.56 -13.41 23.68
N GLU A 41 8.40 -14.55 24.34
CA GLU A 41 8.06 -14.62 25.77
C GLU A 41 9.18 -14.07 26.64
N GLN A 42 10.44 -14.37 26.31
CA GLN A 42 11.59 -13.77 26.99
C GLN A 42 11.62 -12.24 26.82
N ALA A 43 11.38 -11.73 25.62
CA ALA A 43 11.29 -10.28 25.38
C ALA A 43 10.13 -9.63 26.15
N ALA A 44 8.96 -10.29 26.21
CA ALA A 44 7.81 -9.83 27.00
C ALA A 44 8.10 -9.78 28.52
N GLN A 45 9.03 -10.60 29.00
CA GLN A 45 9.51 -10.58 30.38
C GLN A 45 10.65 -9.56 30.61
N GLY A 46 10.96 -8.71 29.64
CA GLY A 46 12.03 -7.69 29.73
C GLY A 46 13.44 -8.28 29.67
N ARG A 47 13.60 -9.50 29.13
CA ARG A 47 14.92 -10.10 28.92
C ARG A 47 15.46 -9.70 27.56
N ARG A 48 16.75 -9.39 27.53
CA ARG A 48 17.46 -9.14 26.28
C ARG A 48 17.64 -10.44 25.50
N VAL A 49 17.09 -10.49 24.29
CA VAL A 49 17.13 -11.67 23.41
C VAL A 49 17.93 -11.45 22.13
N THR A 50 18.20 -10.20 21.78
CA THR A 50 19.14 -9.79 20.72
C THR A 50 19.87 -8.52 21.17
N ASP A 51 20.80 -8.02 20.36
CA ASP A 51 21.46 -6.74 20.65
C ASP A 51 20.49 -5.55 20.67
N VAL A 52 19.34 -5.65 19.99
CA VAL A 52 18.32 -4.60 19.89
C VAL A 52 17.15 -4.85 20.84
N THR A 53 16.68 -6.09 20.93
CA THR A 53 15.44 -6.43 21.65
C THR A 53 15.71 -6.70 23.13
N ALA A 54 15.29 -5.77 23.99
CA ALA A 54 15.29 -5.91 25.45
C ALA A 54 13.87 -6.00 26.04
N SER A 55 12.85 -5.65 25.26
CA SER A 55 11.44 -5.67 25.63
C SER A 55 10.57 -6.09 24.44
N ALA A 56 9.27 -6.33 24.67
CA ALA A 56 8.32 -6.62 23.58
C ALA A 56 8.18 -5.46 22.58
N GLU A 57 8.37 -4.21 23.02
CA GLU A 57 8.22 -3.01 22.17
C GLU A 57 9.33 -2.89 21.12
N ASP A 58 10.49 -3.50 21.38
CA ASP A 58 11.63 -3.47 20.46
C ASP A 58 11.47 -4.43 19.28
N VAL A 59 10.65 -5.48 19.44
CA VAL A 59 10.53 -6.60 18.48
C VAL A 59 10.20 -6.14 17.05
N PRO A 60 9.21 -5.24 16.81
CA PRO A 60 8.89 -4.80 15.45
C PRO A 60 10.04 -4.08 14.73
N ASN A 61 10.97 -3.50 15.50
CA ASN A 61 12.09 -2.71 14.97
C ASN A 61 13.40 -3.52 14.87
N ASP A 62 13.42 -4.77 15.36
CA ASP A 62 14.59 -5.64 15.30
C ASP A 62 14.60 -6.50 14.02
N LEU A 63 15.32 -6.02 13.01
CA LEU A 63 15.49 -6.73 11.74
C LEU A 63 16.21 -8.09 11.87
N ALA A 64 16.91 -8.32 12.99
CA ALA A 64 17.62 -9.56 13.29
C ALA A 64 16.80 -10.52 14.16
N PHE A 65 15.58 -10.15 14.58
CA PHE A 65 14.79 -10.93 15.54
C PHE A 65 14.53 -12.38 15.09
N LEU A 66 14.46 -12.64 13.79
CA LEU A 66 14.25 -13.98 13.23
C LEU A 66 15.55 -14.71 12.81
N VAL A 67 16.72 -14.12 13.06
CA VAL A 67 18.01 -14.77 12.78
C VAL A 67 18.15 -16.04 13.62
N GLY A 68 18.57 -17.12 12.97
CA GLY A 68 18.66 -18.46 13.57
C GLY A 68 17.33 -19.23 13.67
N LEU A 69 16.19 -18.55 13.57
CA LEU A 69 14.85 -19.16 13.65
C LEU A 69 14.18 -19.32 12.28
N ARG A 70 14.59 -18.53 11.29
CA ARG A 70 13.99 -18.49 9.95
C ARG A 70 14.96 -18.96 8.88
N LYS A 71 14.50 -19.86 8.01
CA LYS A 71 15.08 -20.10 6.68
C LYS A 71 14.13 -19.58 5.60
N ARG A 72 14.68 -19.23 4.43
CA ARG A 72 13.89 -18.87 3.24
C ARG A 72 14.14 -19.91 2.16
N MET A 73 13.08 -20.33 1.50
CA MET A 73 13.10 -21.29 0.40
C MET A 73 12.65 -20.57 -0.87
N ASP A 74 13.52 -20.57 -1.88
CA ASP A 74 13.19 -20.03 -3.20
C ASP A 74 12.14 -20.92 -3.86
N LEU A 75 11.07 -20.30 -4.35
CA LEU A 75 10.10 -20.96 -5.22
C LEU A 75 10.54 -20.86 -6.68
N THR A 76 9.94 -21.68 -7.55
CA THR A 76 10.24 -21.63 -8.98
C THR A 76 9.30 -20.66 -9.71
N GLY A 77 8.06 -20.53 -9.25
CA GLY A 77 7.10 -19.54 -9.73
C GLY A 77 7.15 -18.23 -8.95
N ASN A 78 6.27 -17.30 -9.31
CA ASN A 78 6.30 -15.92 -8.86
C ASN A 78 5.04 -15.55 -8.07
N GLY A 79 5.20 -14.71 -7.04
CA GLY A 79 4.11 -14.16 -6.24
C GLY A 79 3.29 -15.21 -5.49
N PRO A 80 3.88 -15.99 -4.55
CA PRO A 80 3.10 -16.88 -3.70
C PRO A 80 2.08 -16.07 -2.88
N ARG A 81 0.79 -16.35 -3.08
CA ARG A 81 -0.34 -15.65 -2.43
C ARG A 81 -1.30 -16.58 -1.68
N GLY A 82 -0.91 -17.84 -1.51
CA GLY A 82 -1.64 -18.81 -0.71
C GLY A 82 -0.72 -19.98 -0.35
N LEU A 83 -0.91 -20.56 0.84
CA LEU A 83 -0.14 -21.68 1.36
C LEU A 83 -1.03 -22.80 1.88
N ALA A 84 -0.60 -24.03 1.63
CA ALA A 84 -1.10 -25.21 2.33
C ALA A 84 0.08 -26.10 2.74
N VAL A 85 0.01 -26.70 3.92
CA VAL A 85 1.05 -27.61 4.42
C VAL A 85 0.42 -28.97 4.69
N ILE A 86 0.94 -30.01 4.04
CA ILE A 86 0.47 -31.40 4.22
C ILE A 86 1.68 -32.25 4.60
N GLY A 87 1.69 -32.72 5.85
CA GLY A 87 2.85 -33.38 6.43
C GLY A 87 4.06 -32.44 6.38
N ARG A 88 5.07 -32.80 5.59
CA ARG A 88 6.31 -32.03 5.41
C ARG A 88 6.37 -31.26 4.10
N THR A 89 5.30 -31.30 3.30
CA THR A 89 5.26 -30.64 2.00
C THR A 89 4.51 -29.33 2.13
N VAL A 90 5.12 -28.24 1.68
CA VAL A 90 4.44 -26.95 1.50
C VAL A 90 4.04 -26.81 0.04
N TYR A 91 2.81 -26.36 -0.16
CA TYR A 91 2.22 -25.99 -1.44
C TYR A 91 2.00 -24.49 -1.45
N ALA A 92 2.40 -23.81 -2.52
CA ALA A 92 2.26 -22.37 -2.68
C ALA A 92 1.53 -22.03 -3.97
N ALA A 93 0.48 -21.20 -3.89
CA ALA A 93 -0.22 -20.69 -5.07
C ALA A 93 0.58 -19.53 -5.66
N GLU A 94 1.31 -19.78 -6.74
CA GLU A 94 2.22 -18.83 -7.40
C GLU A 94 1.44 -18.01 -8.43
N TYR A 95 0.83 -16.91 -7.96
CA TYR A 95 -0.18 -16.13 -8.68
C TYR A 95 0.30 -15.58 -10.03
N PHE A 96 1.55 -15.14 -10.14
CA PHE A 96 2.04 -14.50 -11.36
C PHE A 96 2.52 -15.49 -12.42
N SER A 97 2.74 -16.75 -12.05
CA SER A 97 3.23 -17.78 -12.95
C SER A 97 2.20 -18.85 -13.28
N ASP A 98 0.97 -18.73 -12.77
CA ASP A 98 -0.12 -19.71 -12.93
C ASP A 98 0.33 -21.14 -12.59
N THR A 99 1.04 -21.26 -11.47
CA THR A 99 1.65 -22.52 -11.03
C THR A 99 1.37 -22.79 -9.55
N LEU A 100 1.45 -24.07 -9.19
CA LEU A 100 1.47 -24.54 -7.81
C LEU A 100 2.89 -24.94 -7.44
N GLY A 101 3.55 -24.14 -6.61
CA GLY A 101 4.85 -24.43 -6.04
C GLY A 101 4.75 -25.56 -5.01
N VAL A 102 5.70 -26.50 -5.03
CA VAL A 102 5.76 -27.64 -4.12
C VAL A 102 7.18 -27.76 -3.58
N ALA A 103 7.35 -27.73 -2.26
CA ALA A 103 8.66 -27.89 -1.62
C ALA A 103 8.58 -28.76 -0.35
N ASP A 104 9.66 -29.50 -0.06
CA ASP A 104 9.81 -30.28 1.17
C ASP A 104 10.48 -29.42 2.25
N LEU A 105 9.83 -29.28 3.40
CA LEU A 105 10.29 -28.49 4.54
C LEU A 105 11.56 -29.04 5.17
N ASP A 106 11.87 -30.33 5.06
CA ASP A 106 13.04 -30.97 5.68
C ASP A 106 14.24 -31.10 4.74
N SER A 107 14.09 -30.66 3.50
CA SER A 107 15.15 -30.79 2.50
C SER A 107 16.43 -30.08 2.95
N LYS A 108 17.55 -30.82 2.86
CA LYS A 108 18.90 -30.25 2.98
C LYS A 108 19.34 -29.54 1.69
N VAL A 109 18.59 -29.71 0.61
CA VAL A 109 18.81 -29.02 -0.66
C VAL A 109 18.10 -27.67 -0.61
N TYR A 110 18.89 -26.60 -0.76
CA TYR A 110 18.43 -25.21 -0.68
C TYR A 110 17.38 -24.85 -1.76
N ARG A 111 17.53 -25.39 -2.97
CA ARG A 111 16.58 -25.25 -4.07
C ARG A 111 15.88 -26.57 -4.35
N ASN A 112 14.86 -26.87 -3.55
CA ASN A 112 14.08 -28.10 -3.69
C ASN A 112 12.63 -27.85 -4.12
N ALA A 113 12.25 -26.59 -4.35
CA ALA A 113 10.94 -26.27 -4.88
C ALA A 113 10.84 -26.68 -6.35
N ARG A 114 9.67 -27.17 -6.74
CA ARG A 114 9.25 -27.37 -8.13
C ARG A 114 7.87 -26.76 -8.34
N SER A 115 7.59 -26.30 -9.54
CA SER A 115 6.26 -25.77 -9.89
C SER A 115 5.49 -26.76 -10.75
N ILE A 116 4.20 -26.90 -10.47
CA ILE A 116 3.23 -27.63 -11.29
C ILE A 116 2.42 -26.58 -12.04
N ALA A 117 2.43 -26.62 -13.37
CA ALA A 117 1.61 -25.72 -14.19
C ALA A 117 0.11 -25.97 -13.95
N LEU A 118 -0.66 -24.91 -13.71
CA LEU A 118 -2.12 -24.98 -13.59
C LEU A 118 -2.83 -24.74 -14.92
N GLY A 119 -2.11 -24.25 -15.92
CA GLY A 119 -2.61 -23.97 -17.26
C GLY A 119 -1.49 -23.82 -18.28
N PRO A 120 -1.83 -23.49 -19.54
CA PRO A 120 -0.84 -23.15 -20.55
C PRO A 120 -0.06 -21.89 -20.16
N LYS A 121 1.21 -21.84 -20.58
CA LYS A 121 2.03 -20.64 -20.38
C LYS A 121 1.60 -19.56 -21.36
N HIS A 122 1.35 -18.36 -20.83
CA HIS A 122 1.09 -17.16 -21.62
C HIS A 122 2.29 -16.20 -21.53
N GLU A 123 2.62 -15.55 -22.64
CA GLU A 123 3.56 -14.43 -22.60
C GLU A 123 2.83 -13.22 -21.98
N PRO A 124 3.44 -12.54 -20.99
CA PRO A 124 2.77 -11.46 -20.29
C PRO A 124 2.55 -10.26 -21.22
N THR A 125 1.37 -9.64 -21.13
CA THR A 125 1.15 -8.30 -21.69
C THR A 125 2.02 -7.28 -20.96
N ALA A 126 2.21 -6.09 -21.53
CA ALA A 126 2.96 -5.01 -20.86
C ALA A 126 2.34 -4.65 -19.50
N GLU A 127 1.01 -4.59 -19.42
CA GLU A 127 0.26 -4.40 -18.18
C GLU A 127 0.57 -5.50 -17.15
N ARG A 128 0.50 -6.78 -17.53
CA ARG A 128 0.76 -7.89 -16.61
C ARG A 128 2.22 -7.92 -16.16
N GLN A 129 3.15 -7.60 -17.06
CA GLN A 129 4.57 -7.46 -16.72
C GLN A 129 4.79 -6.31 -15.72
N GLY A 130 4.09 -5.20 -15.91
CA GLY A 130 4.07 -4.07 -15.00
C GLY A 130 3.56 -4.42 -13.61
N GLU A 131 2.44 -5.14 -13.53
CA GLU A 131 1.87 -5.64 -12.27
C GLU A 131 2.89 -6.52 -11.55
N MET A 132 3.55 -7.45 -12.27
CA MET A 132 4.59 -8.30 -11.70
C MET A 132 5.73 -7.46 -11.09
N PHE A 133 6.24 -6.46 -11.82
CA PHE A 133 7.31 -5.59 -11.32
C PHE A 133 6.87 -4.69 -10.16
N PHE A 134 5.62 -4.22 -10.18
CA PHE A 134 5.05 -3.42 -9.11
C PHE A 134 5.04 -4.18 -7.76
N HIS A 135 4.88 -5.51 -7.83
CA HIS A 135 4.89 -6.40 -6.66
C HIS A 135 6.25 -7.06 -6.36
N ASP A 136 7.24 -6.96 -7.25
CA ASP A 136 8.52 -7.67 -7.12
C ASP A 136 9.56 -6.87 -6.35
N ALA A 137 9.78 -7.25 -5.09
CA ALA A 137 10.78 -6.63 -4.25
C ALA A 137 12.22 -6.99 -4.64
N ARG A 138 12.46 -7.97 -5.51
CA ARG A 138 13.82 -8.24 -6.03
C ARG A 138 14.36 -7.08 -6.86
N LEU A 139 13.50 -6.16 -7.30
CA LEU A 139 13.87 -4.90 -7.93
C LEU A 139 14.43 -3.87 -6.93
N CYS A 140 14.15 -4.06 -5.63
CA CYS A 140 14.64 -3.20 -4.56
C CYS A 140 15.97 -3.71 -3.97
N PHE A 141 16.88 -2.78 -3.66
CA PHE A 141 18.10 -3.09 -2.92
C PHE A 141 17.77 -3.84 -1.62
N GLN A 142 18.36 -5.01 -1.41
CA GLN A 142 18.09 -5.90 -0.26
C GLN A 142 16.65 -6.48 -0.15
N MET A 143 15.78 -6.25 -1.13
CA MET A 143 14.49 -6.91 -1.26
C MET A 143 13.52 -6.72 -0.08
N TRP A 144 13.62 -5.58 0.61
CA TRP A 144 12.84 -5.31 1.82
C TRP A 144 11.46 -4.73 1.51
N GLN A 145 11.25 -4.15 0.33
CA GLN A 145 9.97 -3.63 -0.12
C GLN A 145 9.79 -3.67 -1.64
N SER A 146 8.57 -3.42 -2.09
CA SER A 146 8.16 -3.22 -3.49
C SER A 146 7.21 -2.01 -3.54
N CYS A 147 6.75 -1.60 -4.73
CA CYS A 147 5.73 -0.55 -4.82
C CYS A 147 4.46 -0.95 -4.05
N SER A 148 4.05 -2.23 -4.11
CA SER A 148 2.86 -2.71 -3.41
C SER A 148 2.98 -2.78 -1.89
N SER A 149 4.17 -2.53 -1.32
CA SER A 149 4.34 -2.49 0.13
C SER A 149 3.67 -1.26 0.74
N CYS A 150 3.72 -0.13 0.02
CA CYS A 150 2.99 1.09 0.37
C CYS A 150 1.67 1.20 -0.41
N HIS A 151 1.65 0.68 -1.65
CA HIS A 151 0.49 0.81 -2.54
C HIS A 151 -0.24 -0.54 -2.78
N PRO A 152 -0.86 -1.14 -1.75
CA PRO A 152 -1.51 -2.45 -1.86
C PRO A 152 -2.81 -2.37 -2.68
N ALA A 153 -3.49 -3.52 -2.81
CA ALA A 153 -4.83 -3.63 -3.40
C ALA A 153 -4.92 -2.95 -4.78
N ASP A 154 -4.05 -3.35 -5.71
CA ASP A 154 -4.00 -2.82 -7.07
C ASP A 154 -3.65 -1.32 -7.12
N GLY A 155 -2.62 -0.91 -6.37
CA GLY A 155 -2.09 0.45 -6.40
C GLY A 155 -2.87 1.48 -5.59
N ARG A 156 -3.72 1.06 -4.64
CA ARG A 156 -4.37 1.97 -3.69
C ARG A 156 -3.40 2.34 -2.57
N ALA A 157 -3.88 2.79 -1.41
CA ALA A 157 -3.06 3.21 -0.29
C ALA A 157 -3.09 2.16 0.85
N ASP A 158 -2.01 2.08 1.61
CA ASP A 158 -1.91 1.25 2.83
C ASP A 158 -2.48 1.92 4.08
N GLY A 159 -2.79 3.21 4.00
CA GLY A 159 -3.26 4.03 5.13
C GLY A 159 -2.18 4.32 6.16
N LEU A 160 -0.90 4.21 5.79
CA LEU A 160 0.24 4.50 6.64
C LEU A 160 0.93 5.80 6.21
N ASN A 161 1.66 6.40 7.15
CA ASN A 161 2.52 7.52 6.87
C ASN A 161 3.98 7.06 6.72
N TRP A 162 4.64 7.53 5.66
CA TRP A 162 6.03 7.20 5.36
C TRP A 162 6.88 8.47 5.35
N ASP A 163 7.98 8.45 6.11
CA ASP A 163 9.00 9.50 6.08
C ASP A 163 10.04 9.14 5.02
N LEU A 164 9.88 9.73 3.84
CA LEU A 164 10.71 9.44 2.68
C LEU A 164 11.73 10.56 2.49
N LEU A 165 12.91 10.23 1.96
CA LEU A 165 13.99 11.20 1.82
C LEU A 165 13.74 12.29 0.76
N ASN A 166 12.64 12.22 0.00
CA ASN A 166 12.36 13.14 -1.11
C ASN A 166 11.83 14.51 -0.69
N ASP A 167 11.32 14.67 0.53
CA ASP A 167 10.78 15.91 1.09
C ASP A 167 11.35 16.26 2.47
N GLY A 168 12.48 15.62 2.82
CA GLY A 168 13.26 15.88 4.02
C GLY A 168 12.88 14.99 5.19
N LEU A 169 13.85 14.72 6.07
CA LEU A 169 13.66 13.88 7.25
C LEU A 169 12.71 14.51 8.28
N GLY A 170 11.86 13.68 8.88
CA GLY A 170 10.87 14.06 9.88
C GLY A 170 9.60 14.65 9.28
N ASN A 171 9.29 14.33 8.03
CA ASN A 171 8.11 14.83 7.32
C ASN A 171 7.25 13.68 6.75
N PRO A 172 6.69 12.81 7.61
CA PRO A 172 5.98 11.63 7.15
C PRO A 172 4.72 12.01 6.37
N LYS A 173 4.52 11.38 5.21
CA LYS A 173 3.37 11.60 4.34
C LYS A 173 2.48 10.38 4.26
N ASN A 174 1.18 10.62 4.30
CA ASN A 174 0.19 9.58 4.05
C ASN A 174 0.30 9.09 2.61
N THR A 175 0.23 7.78 2.42
CA THR A 175 0.34 7.17 1.10
C THR A 175 -0.81 7.61 0.18
N LYS A 176 -0.48 8.21 -0.97
CA LYS A 176 -1.46 8.56 -2.01
C LYS A 176 -1.81 7.32 -2.85
N SER A 177 -3.08 7.15 -3.22
CA SER A 177 -3.50 6.15 -4.22
C SER A 177 -2.83 6.43 -5.58
N MET A 178 -2.39 5.39 -6.27
CA MET A 178 -1.84 5.45 -7.63
C MET A 178 -2.93 5.38 -8.71
N LEU A 179 -4.18 5.10 -8.31
CA LEU A 179 -5.33 5.16 -9.21
C LEU A 179 -5.42 6.54 -9.87
N LEU A 180 -5.58 6.56 -11.19
CA LEU A 180 -5.63 7.78 -12.02
C LEU A 180 -4.37 8.66 -11.98
N ALA A 181 -3.25 8.23 -11.38
CA ALA A 181 -2.04 9.06 -11.26
C ALA A 181 -1.50 9.56 -12.62
N HIS A 182 -1.56 8.73 -13.67
CA HIS A 182 -1.17 9.12 -15.04
C HIS A 182 -2.16 10.09 -15.72
N GLN A 183 -3.33 10.31 -15.14
CA GLN A 183 -4.36 11.23 -15.64
C GLN A 183 -4.46 12.51 -14.80
N THR A 184 -3.81 12.55 -13.63
CA THR A 184 -3.88 13.67 -12.69
C THR A 184 -2.49 14.21 -12.31
N PRO A 185 -1.74 14.80 -13.26
CA PRO A 185 -0.53 15.54 -12.92
C PRO A 185 -0.86 16.83 -12.16
N PRO A 186 0.05 17.38 -11.33
CA PRO A 186 1.36 16.85 -10.98
C PRO A 186 1.28 15.67 -9.99
N ALA A 187 2.39 14.93 -9.83
CA ALA A 187 2.47 13.81 -8.90
C ALA A 187 3.11 14.20 -7.55
N MET A 188 2.85 13.36 -6.54
CA MET A 188 3.15 13.56 -5.10
C MET A 188 2.25 14.60 -4.41
N VAL A 189 2.18 14.52 -3.08
CA VAL A 189 1.41 15.42 -2.20
C VAL A 189 1.67 16.91 -2.47
N SER A 190 2.93 17.31 -2.71
CA SER A 190 3.33 18.69 -2.99
C SER A 190 3.34 19.05 -4.48
N GLY A 191 2.97 18.10 -5.35
CA GLY A 191 3.10 18.26 -6.80
C GLY A 191 4.54 18.53 -7.25
N VAL A 192 5.53 17.92 -6.59
CA VAL A 192 6.97 18.12 -6.85
C VAL A 192 7.48 17.31 -8.03
N ARG A 193 6.64 16.43 -8.61
CA ARG A 193 6.94 15.69 -9.84
C ARG A 193 5.97 16.13 -10.94
N PRO A 194 6.45 16.32 -12.17
CA PRO A 194 5.59 16.80 -13.27
C PRO A 194 4.46 15.83 -13.59
N ASP A 195 4.70 14.51 -13.49
CA ASP A 195 3.76 13.45 -13.85
C ASP A 195 4.08 12.14 -13.10
N ALA A 196 3.23 11.13 -13.31
CA ALA A 196 3.37 9.81 -12.70
C ALA A 196 4.57 9.03 -13.25
N GLU A 197 4.91 9.19 -14.53
CA GLU A 197 6.08 8.58 -15.15
C GLU A 197 7.37 9.00 -14.42
N ALA A 198 7.55 10.31 -14.20
CA ALA A 198 8.67 10.84 -13.44
C ALA A 198 8.66 10.34 -11.98
N ALA A 199 7.48 10.15 -11.38
CA ALA A 199 7.32 9.61 -10.04
C ALA A 199 7.76 8.13 -9.96
N VAL A 200 7.36 7.27 -10.92
CA VAL A 200 7.77 5.85 -11.00
C VAL A 200 9.28 5.73 -11.05
N ARG A 201 9.93 6.48 -11.95
CA ARG A 201 11.40 6.50 -12.10
C ARG A 201 12.09 6.99 -10.83
N SER A 202 11.52 8.02 -10.20
CA SER A 202 12.01 8.52 -8.91
C SER A 202 11.88 7.48 -7.80
N GLY A 203 10.76 6.74 -7.75
CA GLY A 203 10.51 5.70 -6.76
C GLY A 203 11.49 4.54 -6.89
N ILE A 204 11.75 4.06 -8.11
CA ILE A 204 12.76 3.03 -8.36
C ILE A 204 14.14 3.49 -7.84
N LYS A 205 14.53 4.72 -8.18
CA LYS A 205 15.86 5.23 -7.84
C LYS A 205 16.04 5.55 -6.35
N HIS A 206 15.07 6.23 -5.74
CA HIS A 206 15.23 6.86 -4.43
C HIS A 206 14.53 6.12 -3.30
N ILE A 207 13.54 5.28 -3.61
CA ILE A 207 12.78 4.50 -2.62
C ILE A 207 13.19 3.03 -2.67
N GLN A 208 13.34 2.46 -3.87
CA GLN A 208 13.86 1.10 -4.04
C GLN A 208 15.40 1.03 -4.06
N PHE A 209 16.08 2.18 -4.11
CA PHE A 209 17.54 2.29 -4.14
C PHE A 209 18.20 1.46 -5.26
N ALA A 210 17.56 1.43 -6.43
CA ALA A 210 17.99 0.62 -7.56
C ALA A 210 18.15 1.44 -8.84
N VAL A 211 19.05 1.00 -9.71
CA VAL A 211 19.12 1.44 -11.11
C VAL A 211 18.58 0.30 -11.96
N ARG A 212 17.49 0.55 -12.68
CA ARG A 212 16.80 -0.43 -13.50
C ARG A 212 16.79 0.03 -14.97
N PRO A 213 16.70 -0.91 -15.94
CA PRO A 213 16.41 -0.57 -17.32
C PRO A 213 15.11 0.26 -17.42
N GLU A 214 15.03 1.14 -18.41
CA GLU A 214 13.86 2.02 -18.60
C GLU A 214 12.60 1.21 -18.91
N GLU A 215 12.76 0.05 -19.55
CA GLU A 215 11.68 -0.87 -19.90
C GLU A 215 10.94 -1.39 -18.66
N ASP A 216 11.63 -1.53 -17.52
CA ASP A 216 10.99 -1.92 -16.25
C ASP A 216 10.04 -0.83 -15.75
N ALA A 217 10.45 0.44 -15.86
CA ALA A 217 9.63 1.59 -15.47
C ALA A 217 8.43 1.72 -16.42
N GLN A 218 8.65 1.58 -17.73
CA GLN A 218 7.59 1.61 -18.74
C GLN A 218 6.54 0.50 -18.54
N ALA A 219 6.96 -0.70 -18.14
CA ALA A 219 6.03 -1.77 -17.80
C ALA A 219 5.17 -1.36 -16.58
N ILE A 220 5.78 -0.82 -15.53
CA ILE A 220 5.05 -0.32 -14.34
C ILE A 220 4.08 0.80 -14.74
N ASP A 221 4.48 1.74 -15.59
CA ASP A 221 3.60 2.80 -16.10
C ASP A 221 2.38 2.20 -16.82
N ALA A 222 2.60 1.19 -17.67
CA ALA A 222 1.51 0.51 -18.40
C ALA A 222 0.49 -0.14 -17.44
N TYR A 223 0.96 -0.73 -16.34
CA TYR A 223 0.08 -1.26 -15.31
C TYR A 223 -0.72 -0.16 -14.60
N LEU A 224 -0.05 0.93 -14.17
CA LEU A 224 -0.73 2.04 -13.49
C LEU A 224 -1.75 2.75 -14.40
N GLN A 225 -1.46 2.88 -15.70
CA GLN A 225 -2.41 3.40 -16.70
C GLN A 225 -3.61 2.47 -16.92
N ALA A 226 -3.46 1.18 -16.69
CA ALA A 226 -4.52 0.19 -16.84
C ALA A 226 -5.47 0.13 -15.64
N LEU A 227 -5.08 0.68 -14.47
CA LEU A 227 -5.95 0.73 -13.29
C LEU A 227 -7.29 1.42 -13.60
N ARG A 228 -8.37 0.85 -13.07
CA ARG A 228 -9.73 1.36 -13.22
C ARG A 228 -10.37 1.58 -11.86
N PRO A 229 -11.20 2.64 -11.71
CA PRO A 229 -11.97 2.82 -10.50
C PRO A 229 -13.03 1.72 -10.38
N VAL A 230 -13.35 1.35 -9.15
CA VAL A 230 -14.49 0.49 -8.80
C VAL A 230 -15.61 1.33 -8.18
N PRO A 231 -16.88 0.94 -8.34
CA PRO A 231 -17.99 1.67 -7.75
C PRO A 231 -17.85 1.75 -6.22
N SER A 232 -18.18 2.92 -5.66
CA SER A 232 -18.24 3.08 -4.21
C SER A 232 -19.30 2.16 -3.58
N PRO A 233 -19.00 1.48 -2.45
CA PRO A 233 -19.99 0.71 -1.70
C PRO A 233 -21.05 1.60 -1.02
N HIS A 234 -20.88 2.92 -1.03
CA HIS A 234 -21.87 3.88 -0.53
C HIS A 234 -22.98 4.21 -1.53
N LEU A 235 -22.87 3.71 -2.77
CA LEU A 235 -23.94 3.78 -3.75
C LEU A 235 -25.05 2.76 -3.44
N VAL A 236 -26.30 3.14 -3.69
CA VAL A 236 -27.48 2.28 -3.59
C VAL A 236 -27.91 1.92 -5.01
N ASP A 237 -27.80 0.63 -5.38
CA ASP A 237 -28.07 0.13 -6.72
C ASP A 237 -27.34 0.92 -7.83
N GLY A 238 -26.08 1.30 -7.56
CA GLY A 238 -25.24 2.07 -8.47
C GLY A 238 -25.60 3.56 -8.57
N LYS A 239 -26.42 4.09 -7.66
CA LYS A 239 -26.86 5.49 -7.64
C LYS A 239 -26.59 6.15 -6.29
N LEU A 240 -26.58 7.48 -6.27
CA LEU A 240 -26.51 8.25 -5.04
C LEU A 240 -27.71 7.93 -4.13
N SER A 241 -27.42 7.70 -2.84
CA SER A 241 -28.45 7.62 -1.80
C SER A 241 -29.17 8.96 -1.65
N PRO A 242 -30.38 9.01 -1.04
CA PRO A 242 -31.06 10.28 -0.79
C PRO A 242 -30.23 11.31 -0.02
N ALA A 243 -29.37 10.85 0.91
CA ALA A 243 -28.43 11.71 1.63
C ALA A 243 -27.34 12.25 0.70
N ALA A 244 -26.71 11.38 -0.09
CA ALA A 244 -25.68 11.79 -1.05
C ALA A 244 -26.22 12.75 -2.14
N GLN A 245 -27.49 12.62 -2.55
CA GLN A 245 -28.14 13.58 -3.47
C GLN A 245 -28.33 14.97 -2.86
N ARG A 246 -28.56 15.06 -1.55
CA ARG A 246 -28.57 16.35 -0.83
C ARG A 246 -27.14 16.86 -0.66
N GLY A 247 -26.21 15.97 -0.32
CA GLY A 247 -24.78 16.24 -0.18
C GLY A 247 -24.12 16.78 -1.43
N GLU A 248 -24.52 16.31 -2.61
CA GLU A 248 -24.06 16.84 -3.91
C GLU A 248 -24.37 18.34 -4.04
N LYS A 249 -25.54 18.79 -3.57
CA LYS A 249 -25.90 20.21 -3.58
C LYS A 249 -25.05 21.00 -2.59
N VAL A 250 -24.81 20.43 -1.40
CA VAL A 250 -23.95 21.04 -0.38
C VAL A 250 -22.51 21.17 -0.91
N PHE A 251 -22.02 20.16 -1.63
CA PHE A 251 -20.69 20.14 -2.24
C PHE A 251 -20.49 21.31 -3.21
N GLU A 252 -21.50 21.62 -4.01
CA GLU A 252 -21.50 22.79 -4.89
C GLU A 252 -21.53 24.10 -4.09
N THR A 253 -22.47 24.25 -3.15
CA THR A 253 -22.65 25.52 -2.41
C THR A 253 -21.53 25.82 -1.42
N ALA A 254 -20.89 24.79 -0.85
CA ALA A 254 -19.71 24.91 0.01
C ALA A 254 -18.43 25.24 -0.79
N GLY A 255 -18.50 25.20 -2.13
CA GLY A 255 -17.40 25.56 -3.03
C GLY A 255 -16.43 24.42 -3.32
N CYS A 256 -16.72 23.18 -2.92
CA CYS A 256 -15.83 22.03 -3.10
C CYS A 256 -15.56 21.74 -4.57
N ALA A 257 -16.57 21.91 -5.44
CA ALA A 257 -16.47 21.70 -6.88
C ALA A 257 -15.47 22.64 -7.59
N HIS A 258 -15.05 23.74 -6.96
CA HIS A 258 -14.01 24.62 -7.51
C HIS A 258 -12.65 23.92 -7.64
N CYS A 259 -12.26 23.19 -6.60
CA CYS A 259 -11.01 22.44 -6.55
C CYS A 259 -11.20 20.99 -7.00
N HIS A 260 -12.39 20.43 -6.75
CA HIS A 260 -12.73 19.04 -7.07
C HIS A 260 -13.87 18.91 -8.10
N PRO A 261 -13.74 19.46 -9.32
CA PRO A 261 -14.76 19.32 -10.36
C PRO A 261 -14.79 17.90 -10.94
N ALA A 262 -15.99 17.41 -11.27
CA ALA A 262 -16.16 16.20 -12.07
C ALA A 262 -15.49 16.34 -13.46
N PRO A 263 -15.07 15.23 -14.12
CA PRO A 263 -15.26 13.84 -13.71
C PRO A 263 -14.11 13.25 -12.85
N LEU A 264 -12.96 13.92 -12.80
CA LEU A 264 -11.80 13.44 -12.03
C LEU A 264 -11.84 13.87 -10.57
N TYR A 265 -12.76 14.76 -10.19
CA TYR A 265 -12.86 15.35 -8.86
C TYR A 265 -11.52 15.94 -8.38
N THR A 266 -10.81 16.58 -9.31
CA THR A 266 -9.62 17.39 -9.10
C THR A 266 -9.48 18.34 -10.30
N ASN A 267 -9.01 19.55 -10.05
CA ASN A 267 -8.72 20.53 -11.09
C ASN A 267 -7.23 20.59 -11.45
N LEU A 268 -6.41 19.67 -10.92
CA LEU A 268 -4.98 19.53 -11.20
C LEU A 268 -4.12 20.72 -10.73
N LYS A 269 -4.61 21.48 -9.74
CA LYS A 269 -3.91 22.63 -9.17
C LYS A 269 -3.51 22.41 -7.72
N LYS A 270 -2.62 23.30 -7.27
CA LYS A 270 -2.15 23.36 -5.90
C LYS A 270 -2.79 24.52 -5.16
N TYR A 271 -3.07 24.34 -3.88
CA TYR A 271 -3.66 25.35 -3.01
C TYR A 271 -3.09 25.26 -1.59
N ASP A 272 -2.92 26.41 -0.93
CA ASP A 272 -2.80 26.47 0.53
C ASP A 272 -4.20 26.54 1.14
N VAL A 273 -4.67 25.40 1.64
CA VAL A 273 -5.95 25.27 2.35
C VAL A 273 -5.75 25.25 3.88
N GLY A 274 -4.64 25.80 4.38
CA GLY A 274 -4.37 25.97 5.81
C GLY A 274 -3.94 24.70 6.55
N LEU A 275 -3.53 23.65 5.83
CA LEU A 275 -3.18 22.35 6.41
C LEU A 275 -1.72 22.24 6.83
N GLY A 276 -0.85 22.99 6.16
CA GLY A 276 0.60 22.94 6.39
C GLY A 276 0.98 23.37 7.80
N THR A 277 1.86 22.60 8.44
CA THR A 277 2.33 22.83 9.81
C THR A 277 3.85 22.89 9.86
N GLY A 278 4.41 23.61 10.84
CA GLY A 278 5.86 23.69 11.02
C GLY A 278 6.59 24.21 9.78
N ARG A 279 7.44 23.38 9.18
CA ARG A 279 8.20 23.71 7.96
C ARG A 279 7.34 23.82 6.70
N GLU A 280 6.10 23.34 6.76
CA GLU A 280 5.15 23.34 5.65
C GLU A 280 4.07 24.41 5.82
N ALA A 281 4.20 25.29 6.82
CA ALA A 281 3.26 26.38 7.02
C ALA A 281 3.20 27.29 5.77
N GLY A 282 2.00 27.49 5.24
CA GLY A 282 1.76 28.27 4.02
C GLY A 282 2.12 27.54 2.72
N MET A 283 2.41 26.24 2.77
CA MET A 283 2.69 25.44 1.59
C MET A 283 1.42 25.10 0.83
N GLU A 284 1.50 25.16 -0.50
CA GLU A 284 0.45 24.67 -1.37
C GLU A 284 0.60 23.17 -1.62
N PHE A 285 -0.51 22.43 -1.54
CA PHE A 285 -0.56 21.00 -1.81
C PHE A 285 -1.33 20.71 -3.09
N ASP A 286 -0.93 19.65 -3.79
CA ASP A 286 -1.68 19.10 -4.92
C ASP A 286 -3.09 18.69 -4.48
N THR A 287 -4.08 19.04 -5.30
CA THR A 287 -5.48 18.70 -5.06
C THR A 287 -5.72 17.26 -5.52
N PRO A 288 -5.84 16.28 -4.61
CA PRO A 288 -6.00 14.89 -5.02
C PRO A 288 -7.38 14.67 -5.67
N THR A 289 -7.47 13.65 -6.52
CA THR A 289 -8.78 13.14 -6.97
C THR A 289 -9.58 12.64 -5.77
N LEU A 290 -10.91 12.86 -5.80
CA LEU A 290 -11.83 12.23 -4.84
C LEU A 290 -12.41 10.90 -5.34
N VAL A 291 -12.02 10.43 -6.53
CA VAL A 291 -12.46 9.12 -7.04
C VAL A 291 -11.91 8.01 -6.14
N GLU A 292 -12.78 7.11 -5.68
CA GLU A 292 -12.48 6.08 -4.68
C GLU A 292 -12.01 6.62 -3.31
N VAL A 293 -12.29 7.88 -2.95
CA VAL A 293 -11.84 8.44 -1.67
C VAL A 293 -12.35 7.65 -0.46
N TRP A 294 -13.47 6.92 -0.60
CA TRP A 294 -14.06 6.08 0.44
C TRP A 294 -13.15 4.99 1.02
N ARG A 295 -12.05 4.63 0.32
CA ARG A 295 -11.10 3.60 0.76
C ARG A 295 -9.66 4.08 0.92
N THR A 296 -9.46 5.40 1.00
CA THR A 296 -8.12 5.99 1.13
C THR A 296 -7.91 6.68 2.48
N ALA A 297 -8.68 6.29 3.50
CA ALA A 297 -8.44 6.74 4.86
C ALA A 297 -7.07 6.23 5.39
N PRO A 298 -6.41 6.97 6.28
CA PRO A 298 -6.78 8.31 6.75
C PRO A 298 -6.57 9.37 5.67
N TYR A 299 -7.14 10.55 5.86
CA TYR A 299 -7.17 11.66 4.91
C TYR A 299 -6.17 12.76 5.26
N LEU A 300 -6.01 13.68 4.31
CA LEU A 300 -5.00 14.75 4.29
C LEU A 300 -3.59 14.20 4.05
N HIS A 301 -2.68 15.12 3.76
CA HIS A 301 -1.33 14.80 3.30
C HIS A 301 -0.47 14.05 4.35
N ASP A 302 -0.85 14.13 5.61
CA ASP A 302 -0.17 13.51 6.75
C ASP A 302 -1.09 12.58 7.54
N GLY A 303 -2.26 12.23 6.99
CA GLY A 303 -3.15 11.22 7.59
C GLY A 303 -3.75 11.62 8.94
N ARG A 304 -3.76 12.90 9.30
CA ARG A 304 -4.27 13.34 10.61
C ARG A 304 -5.79 13.22 10.77
N ALA A 305 -6.53 13.14 9.67
CA ALA A 305 -8.00 13.01 9.68
C ALA A 305 -8.40 11.56 9.42
N VAL A 306 -9.07 10.90 10.35
CA VAL A 306 -9.48 9.50 10.22
C VAL A 306 -10.78 9.38 9.40
N THR A 307 -11.61 10.42 9.39
CA THR A 307 -12.89 10.45 8.67
C THR A 307 -12.99 11.67 7.74
N ILE A 308 -13.85 11.59 6.72
CA ILE A 308 -14.19 12.76 5.88
C ILE A 308 -14.87 13.83 6.74
N GLU A 309 -15.69 13.45 7.72
CA GLU A 309 -16.29 14.40 8.65
C GLU A 309 -15.25 15.22 9.40
N GLU A 310 -14.14 14.61 9.85
CA GLU A 310 -13.03 15.33 10.47
C GLU A 310 -12.35 16.30 9.51
N VAL A 311 -12.21 15.94 8.22
CA VAL A 311 -11.72 16.87 7.19
C VAL A 311 -12.61 18.10 7.08
N LEU A 312 -13.93 17.90 7.07
CA LEU A 312 -14.92 18.96 6.91
C LEU A 312 -15.10 19.83 8.16
N THR A 313 -14.79 19.32 9.35
CA THR A 313 -15.08 20.00 10.63
C THR A 313 -13.79 20.36 11.38
N THR A 314 -13.06 19.35 11.85
CA THR A 314 -11.93 19.50 12.76
C THR A 314 -10.71 20.09 12.07
N PHE A 315 -10.48 19.72 10.80
CA PHE A 315 -9.31 20.10 10.03
C PHE A 315 -9.61 21.11 8.90
N ASN A 316 -10.70 21.87 9.02
CA ASN A 316 -11.02 22.99 8.14
C ASN A 316 -11.06 24.33 8.91
N LYS A 317 -9.89 24.82 9.32
CA LYS A 317 -9.80 26.09 10.06
C LYS A 317 -10.07 27.27 9.13
N ASP A 318 -10.86 28.23 9.62
CA ASP A 318 -11.20 29.48 8.92
C ASP A 318 -11.82 29.27 7.53
N ASP A 319 -12.50 28.13 7.30
CA ASP A 319 -13.10 27.75 6.01
C ASP A 319 -12.12 27.80 4.82
N LYS A 320 -10.83 27.53 5.07
CA LYS A 320 -9.81 27.50 4.01
C LYS A 320 -9.93 26.30 3.08
N HIS A 321 -10.64 25.25 3.47
CA HIS A 321 -10.88 24.03 2.72
C HIS A 321 -12.38 23.84 2.41
N GLY A 322 -13.01 24.89 1.88
CA GLY A 322 -14.45 24.95 1.65
C GLY A 322 -15.18 25.64 2.80
N LYS A 323 -16.38 26.16 2.53
CA LYS A 323 -17.20 26.86 3.55
C LYS A 323 -18.08 25.86 4.29
N THR A 324 -17.62 25.39 5.43
CA THR A 324 -18.32 24.36 6.21
C THR A 324 -18.70 24.80 7.61
N SER A 325 -18.17 25.92 8.12
CA SER A 325 -18.44 26.40 9.48
C SER A 325 -19.91 26.75 9.78
N GLU A 326 -20.68 27.10 8.75
CA GLU A 326 -22.11 27.43 8.84
C GLU A 326 -23.03 26.22 8.55
N LEU A 327 -22.46 25.07 8.15
CA LEU A 327 -23.25 23.88 7.86
C LEU A 327 -23.80 23.25 9.14
N THR A 328 -25.03 22.79 9.08
CA THR A 328 -25.62 21.96 10.13
C THR A 328 -24.99 20.57 10.15
N ASN A 329 -25.12 19.86 11.27
CA ASN A 329 -24.65 18.47 11.37
C ASN A 329 -25.27 17.55 10.30
N GLU A 330 -26.52 17.81 9.90
CA GLU A 330 -27.19 17.05 8.83
C GLU A 330 -26.56 17.33 7.46
N GLU A 331 -26.25 18.60 7.16
CA GLU A 331 -25.58 18.96 5.90
C GLU A 331 -24.15 18.42 5.82
N VAL A 332 -23.42 18.40 6.94
CA VAL A 332 -22.10 17.76 7.02
C VAL A 332 -22.20 16.26 6.77
N ALA A 333 -23.19 15.58 7.36
CA ALA A 333 -23.43 14.15 7.15
C ALA A 333 -23.82 13.85 5.69
N ASP A 334 -24.68 14.67 5.09
CA ASP A 334 -25.07 14.56 3.68
C ASP A 334 -23.87 14.78 2.75
N LEU A 335 -23.08 15.83 2.97
CA LEU A 335 -21.86 16.12 2.23
C LEU A 335 -20.84 14.97 2.33
N THR A 336 -20.67 14.43 3.53
CA THR A 336 -19.83 13.24 3.78
C THR A 336 -20.32 12.04 2.98
N ALA A 337 -21.64 11.79 2.97
CA ALA A 337 -22.24 10.71 2.19
C ALA A 337 -22.02 10.87 0.68
N TYR A 338 -22.04 12.11 0.16
CA TYR A 338 -21.71 12.38 -1.23
C TYR A 338 -20.23 12.13 -1.53
N ILE A 339 -19.30 12.69 -0.75
CA ILE A 339 -17.86 12.51 -0.96
C ILE A 339 -17.48 11.01 -0.93
N LEU A 340 -18.03 10.25 0.03
CA LEU A 340 -17.79 8.80 0.11
C LEU A 340 -18.47 8.00 -1.02
N SER A 341 -19.38 8.59 -1.78
CA SER A 341 -20.00 7.93 -2.93
C SER A 341 -19.19 8.06 -4.23
N LEU A 342 -18.11 8.86 -4.22
CA LEU A 342 -17.26 9.16 -5.38
C LEU A 342 -16.21 8.08 -5.72
#